data_AF-A0A212D191-F1
#
_entry.id   AF-A0A212D191-F1
#
_cell.length_a   1.000
_cell.length_b   1.000
_cell.length_c   1.000
_cell.angle_alpha   90.00
_cell.angle_beta   90.00
_cell.angle_gamma   90.00
#
_symmetry.space_group_name_H-M   'P 1'
#
loop_
_entity.id
_entity.type
_entity.pdbx_description
1 polymer ?
#
loop_
_entity_poly.entity_id
_entity_poly.type
_entity_poly.pdbx_seq_one_letter_code
_entity_poly.pdbx_strand_id
1 'polypeptide(L)'
;MSVRVLYHHFKDTSTAFRLEASLAAAKKQLADETLLKVDLENRCQSLTEDLEFRKNMYEEEINETRRKHETRLVEVDSGRQIEYEYKLAQALHEMREQHDAQVKLYKEELEQTYHAKLENARLSSEMNTSTVNSAREELMESRMRIESLSSQLSNLQKESRACLERIQELEDLLAKERDNSRRMLSDKEREMAEIRDQMQQQLNDYEQLLDVKLALDMEISAYRKLLEGEEERLKLSPSPSSRVTVSRASSSRSVRTTRGKRKRVDVEESEASSSVSISHSASATGNVCIEEIDVDGKFIRLKNTSEQDQPMGGWEMIRKIGDTSVSYKYTSRYVLKAGQTVTVS
;
A
#
# COMPACT_ATOMS: atom_id res chain seq x y z
N MET A 1 -179.85 22.19 90.07
CA MET A 1 -179.33 22.73 88.80
C MET A 1 -177.88 23.16 89.02
N SER A 2 -176.84 22.32 89.10
CA SER A 2 -176.44 21.14 88.30
C SER A 2 -176.52 21.40 86.80
N VAL A 3 -175.36 21.49 86.13
CA VAL A 3 -175.06 21.40 84.66
C VAL A 3 -173.97 22.39 84.19
N ARG A 4 -173.81 23.58 84.79
CA ARG A 4 -172.81 24.57 84.28
C ARG A 4 -171.37 24.40 84.81
N VAL A 5 -171.18 23.64 85.89
CA VAL A 5 -169.86 23.37 86.52
C VAL A 5 -169.09 22.24 85.81
N LEU A 6 -169.77 21.37 85.05
CA LEU A 6 -169.14 20.21 84.41
C LEU A 6 -168.58 20.50 82.99
N TYR A 7 -169.02 21.56 82.32
CA TYR A 7 -168.63 21.81 80.91
C TYR A 7 -167.31 22.60 80.76
N HIS A 8 -166.94 23.43 81.75
CA HIS A 8 -165.68 24.18 81.71
C HIS A 8 -164.49 23.33 82.17
N HIS A 9 -164.66 22.49 83.20
CA HIS A 9 -163.56 21.66 83.70
C HIS A 9 -163.17 20.51 82.75
N PHE A 10 -164.12 20.02 81.93
CA PHE A 10 -163.84 19.00 80.90
C PHE A 10 -163.17 19.59 79.65
N LYS A 11 -163.45 20.86 79.32
CA LYS A 11 -162.77 21.57 78.22
C LYS A 11 -161.33 21.91 78.60
N ASP A 12 -161.08 22.40 79.81
CA ASP A 12 -159.74 22.83 80.23
C ASP A 12 -158.78 21.64 80.42
N THR A 13 -159.28 20.51 80.93
CA THR A 13 -158.50 19.25 81.03
C THR A 13 -158.26 18.60 79.66
N SER A 14 -159.23 18.66 78.74
CA SER A 14 -159.04 18.17 77.36
C SER A 14 -158.04 19.03 76.58
N THR A 15 -158.04 20.35 76.77
CA THR A 15 -157.05 21.24 76.16
C THR A 15 -155.65 21.08 76.77
N ALA A 16 -155.56 20.84 78.08
CA ALA A 16 -154.29 20.57 78.75
C ALA A 16 -153.67 19.25 78.27
N PHE A 17 -154.46 18.17 78.17
CA PHE A 17 -153.98 16.90 77.63
C PHE A 17 -153.57 16.99 76.15
N ARG A 18 -154.30 17.77 75.33
CA ARG A 18 -153.92 18.05 73.93
C ARG A 18 -152.61 18.83 73.83
N LEU A 19 -152.40 19.81 74.72
CA LEU A 19 -151.17 20.60 74.77
C LEU A 19 -150.00 19.75 75.26
N GLU A 20 -150.17 18.92 76.29
CA GLU A 20 -149.16 17.98 76.77
C GLU A 20 -148.80 16.93 75.71
N ALA A 21 -149.77 16.36 74.99
CA ALA A 21 -149.52 15.46 73.88
C ALA A 21 -148.80 16.17 72.71
N SER A 22 -149.16 17.42 72.41
CA SER A 22 -148.45 18.22 71.39
C SER A 22 -147.02 18.59 71.81
N LEU A 23 -146.80 18.83 73.11
CA LEU A 23 -145.50 19.15 73.69
C LEU A 23 -144.62 17.90 73.72
N ALA A 24 -145.18 16.74 74.05
CA ALA A 24 -144.49 15.46 73.97
C ALA A 24 -144.13 15.10 72.50
N ALA A 25 -145.03 15.34 71.55
CA ALA A 25 -144.77 15.16 70.13
C ALA A 25 -143.69 16.12 69.61
N ALA A 26 -143.74 17.40 69.99
CA ALA A 26 -142.74 18.39 69.63
C ALA A 26 -141.37 18.10 70.25
N LYS A 27 -141.32 17.61 71.50
CA LYS A 27 -140.07 17.15 72.13
C LYS A 27 -139.50 15.92 71.43
N LYS A 28 -140.34 14.98 71.01
CA LYS A 28 -139.91 13.81 70.25
C LYS A 28 -139.40 14.22 68.86
N GLN A 29 -140.12 15.10 68.17
CA GLN A 29 -139.71 15.62 66.87
C GLN A 29 -138.39 16.42 66.98
N LEU A 30 -138.23 17.23 68.02
CA LEU A 30 -136.97 17.91 68.30
C LEU A 30 -135.83 16.91 68.57
N ALA A 31 -136.09 15.84 69.33
CA ALA A 31 -135.12 14.79 69.56
C ALA A 31 -134.72 14.07 68.25
N ASP A 32 -135.70 13.71 67.42
CA ASP A 32 -135.48 13.05 66.12
C ASP A 32 -134.73 13.99 65.14
N GLU A 33 -135.08 15.28 65.11
CA GLU A 33 -134.37 16.30 64.31
C GLU A 33 -132.94 16.56 64.83
N THR A 34 -132.73 16.56 66.16
CA THR A 34 -131.37 16.67 66.72
C THR A 34 -130.51 15.47 66.40
N LEU A 35 -131.10 14.26 66.38
CA LEU A 35 -130.39 13.03 66.02
C LEU A 35 -130.02 13.05 64.53
N LEU A 36 -130.97 13.43 63.66
CA LEU A 36 -130.71 13.60 62.22
C LEU A 36 -129.65 14.67 61.95
N LYS A 37 -129.65 15.78 62.69
CA LYS A 37 -128.62 16.83 62.58
C LYS A 37 -127.24 16.28 62.95
N VAL A 38 -127.14 15.56 64.05
CA VAL A 38 -125.88 14.92 64.49
C VAL A 38 -125.41 13.88 63.46
N ASP A 39 -126.31 13.06 62.91
CA ASP A 39 -125.97 12.08 61.88
C ASP A 39 -125.46 12.76 60.59
N LEU A 40 -126.10 13.86 60.18
CA LEU A 40 -125.66 14.64 59.01
C LEU A 40 -124.33 15.36 59.28
N GLU A 41 -124.13 15.92 60.47
CA GLU A 41 -122.87 16.54 60.88
C GLU A 41 -121.73 15.52 60.91
N ASN A 42 -121.95 14.34 61.48
CA ASN A 42 -120.99 13.24 61.46
C ASN A 42 -120.67 12.81 60.03
N ARG A 43 -121.68 12.71 59.16
CA ARG A 43 -121.47 12.35 57.75
C ARG A 43 -120.72 13.43 56.97
N CYS A 44 -121.02 14.70 57.22
CA CYS A 44 -120.27 15.81 56.67
C CYS A 44 -118.82 15.76 57.14
N GLN A 45 -118.59 15.52 58.44
CA GLN A 45 -117.26 15.41 59.03
C GLN A 45 -116.46 14.27 58.41
N SER A 46 -117.03 13.06 58.32
CA SER A 46 -116.38 11.92 57.66
C SER A 46 -116.07 12.20 56.19
N LEU A 47 -116.96 12.86 55.45
CA LEU A 47 -116.70 13.23 54.05
C LEU A 47 -115.60 14.29 53.92
N THR A 48 -115.49 15.24 54.84
CA THR A 48 -114.36 16.19 54.88
C THR A 48 -113.05 15.48 55.19
N GLU A 49 -113.03 14.59 56.18
CA GLU A 49 -111.84 13.81 56.55
C GLU A 49 -111.40 12.91 55.39
N ASP A 50 -112.33 12.24 54.68
CA ASP A 50 -112.04 11.45 53.48
C ASP A 50 -111.49 12.30 52.32
N LEU A 51 -112.02 13.51 52.15
CA LEU A 51 -111.57 14.43 51.10
C LEU A 51 -110.17 14.97 51.41
N GLU A 52 -109.91 15.33 52.66
CA GLU A 52 -108.58 15.72 53.15
C GLU A 52 -107.58 14.57 53.03
N PHE A 53 -107.96 13.36 53.43
CA PHE A 53 -107.14 12.16 53.26
C PHE A 53 -106.79 11.93 51.79
N ARG A 54 -107.76 12.00 50.88
CA ARG A 54 -107.51 11.86 49.44
C ARG A 54 -106.63 12.97 48.88
N LYS A 55 -106.82 14.23 49.31
CA LYS A 55 -105.95 15.34 48.92
C LYS A 55 -104.51 15.12 49.36
N ASN A 56 -104.31 14.75 50.63
CA ASN A 56 -102.98 14.47 51.17
C ASN A 56 -102.32 13.30 50.43
N MET A 57 -103.07 12.24 50.14
CA MET A 57 -102.59 11.11 49.33
C MET A 57 -102.15 11.53 47.93
N TYR A 58 -102.96 12.33 47.22
CA TYR A 58 -102.58 12.81 45.88
C TYR A 58 -101.40 13.78 45.93
N GLU A 59 -101.31 14.63 46.94
CA GLU A 59 -100.15 15.50 47.15
C GLU A 59 -98.88 14.69 47.41
N GLU A 60 -98.95 13.63 48.22
CA GLU A 60 -97.84 12.71 48.44
C GLU A 60 -97.43 11.98 47.15
N GLU A 61 -98.39 11.48 46.38
CA GLU A 61 -98.12 10.81 45.09
C GLU A 61 -97.49 11.76 44.06
N ILE A 62 -97.97 13.01 43.99
CA ILE A 62 -97.38 14.07 43.15
C ILE A 62 -95.96 14.40 43.62
N ASN A 63 -95.74 14.50 44.93
CA ASN A 63 -94.43 14.79 45.49
C ASN A 63 -93.45 13.63 45.26
N GLU A 64 -93.90 12.38 45.39
CA GLU A 64 -93.08 11.20 45.15
C GLU A 64 -92.72 11.06 43.66
N THR A 65 -93.67 11.27 42.75
CA THR A 65 -93.41 11.26 41.30
C THR A 65 -92.46 12.39 40.88
N ARG A 66 -92.60 13.60 41.45
CA ARG A 66 -91.64 14.70 41.24
C ARG A 66 -90.24 14.36 41.74
N ARG A 67 -90.12 13.83 42.96
CA ARG A 67 -88.82 13.41 43.53
C ARG A 67 -88.15 12.32 42.69
N LYS A 68 -88.91 11.32 42.24
CA LYS A 68 -88.41 10.25 41.34
C LYS A 68 -87.94 10.81 39.99
N HIS A 69 -88.66 11.79 39.45
CA HIS A 69 -88.27 12.43 38.19
C HIS A 69 -87.00 13.27 38.36
N GLU A 70 -86.91 14.07 39.42
CA GLU A 70 -85.75 14.89 39.74
C GLU A 70 -84.50 14.04 39.98
N THR A 71 -84.58 12.97 40.78
CA THR A 71 -83.47 12.03 40.98
C THR A 71 -83.02 11.39 39.68
N ARG A 72 -83.93 10.90 38.84
CA ARG A 72 -83.57 10.33 37.53
C ARG A 72 -82.90 11.37 36.62
N LEU A 73 -83.34 12.62 36.67
CA LEU A 73 -82.77 13.68 35.84
C LEU A 73 -81.34 14.01 36.29
N VAL A 74 -81.10 14.09 37.59
CA VAL A 74 -79.75 14.26 38.18
C VAL A 74 -78.84 13.07 37.88
N GLU A 75 -79.35 11.83 37.99
CA GLU A 75 -78.57 10.62 37.66
C GLU A 75 -78.18 10.57 36.17
N VAL A 76 -79.10 10.95 35.27
CA VAL A 76 -78.83 11.01 33.83
C VAL A 76 -77.81 12.12 33.51
N ASP A 77 -77.92 13.27 34.16
CA ASP A 77 -76.99 14.38 33.94
C ASP A 77 -75.60 14.07 34.52
N SER A 78 -75.56 13.48 35.71
CA SER A 78 -74.32 12.96 36.33
C SER A 78 -73.68 11.86 35.49
N GLY A 79 -74.47 10.94 34.92
CA GLY A 79 -73.98 9.88 34.04
C GLY A 79 -73.35 10.43 32.76
N ARG A 80 -74.01 11.40 32.12
CA ARG A 80 -73.45 12.10 30.94
C ARG A 80 -72.17 12.85 31.29
N GLN A 81 -72.13 13.53 32.43
CA GLN A 81 -70.93 14.24 32.88
C GLN A 81 -69.75 13.28 33.07
N ILE A 82 -69.96 12.13 33.72
CA ILE A 82 -68.93 11.10 33.89
C ILE A 82 -68.46 10.54 32.55
N GLU A 83 -69.36 10.29 31.60
CA GLU A 83 -68.98 9.83 30.26
C GLU A 83 -68.14 10.86 29.49
N TYR A 84 -68.47 12.14 29.60
CA TYR A 84 -67.69 13.21 28.98
C TYR A 84 -66.32 13.36 29.65
N GLU A 85 -66.26 13.34 30.98
CA GLU A 85 -65.01 13.38 31.74
C GLU A 85 -64.12 12.17 31.39
N TYR A 86 -64.72 10.97 31.27
CA TYR A 86 -64.01 9.76 30.85
C TYR A 86 -63.45 9.89 29.43
N LYS A 87 -64.28 10.30 28.45
CA LYS A 87 -63.84 10.49 27.05
C LYS A 87 -62.76 11.56 26.93
N LEU A 88 -62.87 12.65 27.70
CA LEU A 88 -61.85 13.70 27.74
C LEU A 88 -60.54 13.17 28.34
N ALA A 89 -60.61 12.44 29.45
CA ALA A 89 -59.44 11.82 30.08
C ALA A 89 -58.78 10.81 29.13
N GLN A 90 -59.56 10.01 28.42
CA GLN A 90 -59.08 9.08 27.42
C GLN A 90 -58.38 9.80 26.26
N ALA A 91 -59.00 10.83 25.67
CA ALA A 91 -58.39 11.60 24.59
C ALA A 91 -57.08 12.29 25.03
N LEU A 92 -57.04 12.83 26.26
CA LEU A 92 -55.81 13.39 26.83
C LEU A 92 -54.73 12.33 27.06
N HIS A 93 -55.12 11.12 27.46
CA HIS A 93 -54.20 10.00 27.63
C HIS A 93 -53.61 9.56 26.28
N GLU A 94 -54.46 9.37 25.27
CA GLU A 94 -54.05 9.01 23.91
C GLU A 94 -53.11 10.08 23.30
N MET A 95 -53.42 11.37 23.49
CA MET A 95 -52.55 12.46 23.04
C MET A 95 -51.18 12.44 23.73
N ARG A 96 -51.14 12.15 25.05
CA ARG A 96 -49.87 11.99 25.78
C ARG A 96 -49.08 10.78 25.28
N GLU A 97 -49.74 9.64 25.10
CA GLU A 97 -49.09 8.43 24.62
C GLU A 97 -48.51 8.61 23.22
N GLN A 98 -49.25 9.27 22.31
CA GLN A 98 -48.75 9.61 20.98
C GLN A 98 -47.54 10.56 21.05
N HIS A 99 -47.58 11.57 21.91
CA HIS A 99 -46.44 12.46 22.08
C HIS A 99 -45.22 11.75 22.67
N ASP A 100 -45.41 10.92 23.70
CA ASP A 100 -44.34 10.14 24.30
C ASP A 100 -43.74 9.15 23.30
N ALA A 101 -44.55 8.53 22.44
CA ALA A 101 -44.09 7.67 21.35
C ALA A 101 -43.27 8.46 20.31
N GLN A 102 -43.73 9.64 19.90
CA GLN A 102 -42.97 10.51 18.99
C GLN A 102 -41.64 10.94 19.60
N VAL A 103 -41.62 11.35 20.86
CA VAL A 103 -40.38 11.75 21.56
C VAL A 103 -39.41 10.59 21.65
N LYS A 104 -39.89 9.37 21.93
CA LYS A 104 -39.06 8.16 21.93
C LYS A 104 -38.45 7.89 20.55
N LEU A 105 -39.26 7.93 19.49
CA LEU A 105 -38.77 7.73 18.12
C LEU A 105 -37.71 8.78 17.74
N TYR A 106 -37.98 10.05 17.98
CA TYR A 106 -36.99 11.11 17.72
C TYR A 106 -35.70 10.91 18.50
N LYS A 107 -35.80 10.48 19.76
CA LYS A 107 -34.62 10.19 20.58
C LYS A 107 -33.82 9.01 20.01
N GLU A 108 -34.49 7.93 19.64
CA GLU A 108 -33.83 6.75 19.04
C GLU A 108 -33.16 7.08 17.70
N GLU A 109 -33.84 7.81 16.82
CA GLU A 109 -33.28 8.27 15.54
C GLU A 109 -32.07 9.20 15.77
N LEU A 110 -32.17 10.11 16.74
CA LEU A 110 -31.08 11.00 17.09
C LEU A 110 -29.87 10.21 17.62
N GLU A 111 -30.09 9.26 18.54
CA GLU A 111 -29.04 8.39 19.07
C GLU A 111 -28.39 7.55 17.96
N GLN A 112 -29.18 6.95 17.08
CA GLN A 112 -28.68 6.17 15.94
C GLN A 112 -27.86 7.02 14.98
N THR A 113 -28.32 8.23 14.65
CA THR A 113 -27.58 9.13 13.75
C THR A 113 -26.29 9.64 14.39
N TYR A 114 -26.27 9.95 15.68
CA TYR A 114 -25.04 10.30 16.40
C TYR A 114 -24.08 9.12 16.47
N HIS A 115 -24.56 7.92 16.79
CA HIS A 115 -23.73 6.73 16.83
C HIS A 115 -23.14 6.42 15.45
N ALA A 116 -23.92 6.53 14.39
CA ALA A 116 -23.44 6.34 13.01
C ALA A 116 -22.38 7.39 12.63
N LYS A 117 -22.57 8.66 13.01
CA LYS A 117 -21.58 9.72 12.76
C LYS A 117 -20.29 9.50 13.53
N LEU A 118 -20.37 9.08 14.80
CA LEU A 118 -19.21 8.78 15.63
C LEU A 118 -18.43 7.59 15.08
N GLU A 119 -19.11 6.49 14.72
CA GLU A 119 -18.45 5.33 14.11
C GLU A 119 -17.83 5.67 12.76
N ASN A 120 -18.51 6.44 11.92
CA ASN A 120 -17.94 6.88 10.64
C ASN A 120 -16.69 7.75 10.85
N ALA A 121 -16.74 8.71 11.78
CA ALA A 121 -15.57 9.54 12.12
C ALA A 121 -14.43 8.70 12.69
N ARG A 122 -14.73 7.70 13.53
CA ARG A 122 -13.75 6.77 14.10
C ARG A 122 -13.08 5.94 13.01
N LEU A 123 -13.87 5.32 12.13
CA LEU A 123 -13.37 4.52 11.00
C LEU A 123 -12.57 5.38 10.01
N SER A 124 -13.02 6.60 9.73
CA SER A 124 -12.28 7.54 8.90
C SER A 124 -10.94 7.92 9.53
N SER A 125 -10.90 8.15 10.84
CA SER A 125 -9.66 8.42 11.57
C SER A 125 -8.71 7.22 11.56
N GLU A 126 -9.22 6.00 11.75
CA GLU A 126 -8.44 4.76 11.66
C GLU A 126 -7.86 4.55 10.25
N MET A 127 -8.67 4.77 9.20
CA MET A 127 -8.22 4.71 7.81
C MET A 127 -7.16 5.78 7.48
N ASN A 128 -7.37 7.02 7.93
CA ASN A 128 -6.39 8.09 7.77
C ASN A 128 -5.09 7.77 8.52
N THR A 129 -5.18 7.18 9.71
CA THR A 129 -3.99 6.76 10.48
C THR A 129 -3.25 5.63 9.77
N SER A 130 -3.98 4.63 9.27
CA SER A 130 -3.43 3.52 8.50
C SER A 130 -2.72 3.98 7.23
N THR A 131 -3.35 4.86 6.44
CA THR A 131 -2.75 5.42 5.23
C THR A 131 -1.52 6.28 5.52
N VAL A 132 -1.54 7.09 6.58
CA VAL A 132 -0.36 7.85 7.03
C VAL A 132 0.77 6.92 7.47
N ASN A 133 0.46 5.84 8.19
CA ASN A 133 1.47 4.86 8.60
C ASN A 133 2.09 4.15 7.39
N SER A 134 1.28 3.70 6.44
CA SER A 134 1.77 3.09 5.19
C SER A 134 2.65 4.06 4.40
N ALA A 135 2.24 5.33 4.24
CA ALA A 135 3.06 6.34 3.57
C ALA A 135 4.38 6.62 4.33
N ARG A 136 4.37 6.56 5.66
CA ARG A 136 5.56 6.72 6.51
C ARG A 136 6.51 5.53 6.38
N GLU A 137 5.98 4.31 6.29
CA GLU A 137 6.74 3.08 6.04
C GLU A 137 7.40 3.14 4.66
N GLU A 138 6.64 3.47 3.60
CA GLU A 138 7.19 3.63 2.24
C GLU A 138 8.29 4.71 2.17
N LEU A 139 8.11 5.82 2.90
CA LEU A 139 9.12 6.86 3.02
C LEU A 139 10.38 6.35 3.72
N MET A 140 10.23 5.58 4.80
CA MET A 140 11.35 4.99 5.53
C MET A 140 12.10 3.97 4.66
N GLU A 141 11.40 3.09 3.97
CA GLU A 141 12.00 2.14 3.02
C GLU A 141 12.76 2.87 1.89
N SER A 142 12.16 3.93 1.35
CA SER A 142 12.79 4.74 0.30
C SER A 142 14.04 5.44 0.83
N ARG A 143 14.03 5.96 2.06
CA ARG A 143 15.22 6.54 2.71
C ARG A 143 16.32 5.49 2.91
N MET A 144 15.97 4.31 3.43
CA MET A 144 16.95 3.22 3.60
C MET A 144 17.52 2.75 2.25
N ARG A 145 16.70 2.72 1.19
CA ARG A 145 17.15 2.41 -0.16
C ARG A 145 18.10 3.48 -0.71
N ILE A 146 17.80 4.76 -0.49
CA ILE A 146 18.68 5.87 -0.87
C ILE A 146 20.01 5.79 -0.12
N GLU A 147 20.00 5.57 1.18
CA GLU A 147 21.21 5.43 1.99
C GLU A 147 22.06 4.24 1.55
N SER A 148 21.42 3.09 1.31
CA SER A 148 22.08 1.89 0.77
C SER A 148 22.72 2.14 -0.60
N LEU A 149 21.97 2.70 -1.56
CA LEU A 149 22.51 3.04 -2.88
C LEU A 149 23.62 4.09 -2.80
N SER A 150 23.49 5.08 -1.92
CA SER A 150 24.51 6.11 -1.71
C SER A 150 25.79 5.48 -1.14
N SER A 151 25.67 4.51 -0.22
CA SER A 151 26.81 3.78 0.32
C SER A 151 27.50 2.93 -0.76
N GLN A 152 26.74 2.24 -1.61
CA GLN A 152 27.27 1.47 -2.74
C GLN A 152 27.98 2.37 -3.75
N LEU A 153 27.38 3.51 -4.09
CA LEU A 153 27.96 4.49 -4.99
C LEU A 153 29.28 5.05 -4.43
N SER A 154 29.31 5.41 -3.14
CA SER A 154 30.53 5.83 -2.45
C SER A 154 31.61 4.74 -2.49
N ASN A 155 31.24 3.46 -2.29
CA ASN A 155 32.20 2.36 -2.34
C ASN A 155 32.76 2.15 -3.76
N LEU A 156 31.90 2.11 -4.78
CA LEU A 156 32.33 2.00 -6.18
C LEU A 156 33.20 3.20 -6.61
N GLN A 157 32.89 4.41 -6.14
CA GLN A 157 33.74 5.58 -6.39
C GLN A 157 35.12 5.43 -5.74
N LYS A 158 35.21 4.89 -4.53
CA LYS A 158 36.50 4.60 -3.87
C LYS A 158 37.29 3.54 -4.62
N GLU A 159 36.63 2.45 -5.03
CA GLU A 159 37.27 1.40 -5.84
C GLU A 159 37.76 1.92 -7.17
N SER A 160 36.95 2.71 -7.88
CA SER A 160 37.35 3.35 -9.14
C SER A 160 38.56 4.27 -8.96
N ARG A 161 38.60 5.08 -7.89
CA ARG A 161 39.77 5.92 -7.57
C ARG A 161 41.00 5.08 -7.29
N ALA A 162 40.89 4.04 -6.47
CA ALA A 162 41.99 3.14 -6.17
C ALA A 162 42.53 2.43 -7.42
N CYS A 163 41.65 1.99 -8.33
CA CYS A 163 42.05 1.43 -9.62
C CYS A 163 42.78 2.46 -10.50
N LEU A 164 42.29 3.70 -10.57
CA LEU A 164 42.96 4.76 -11.34
C LEU A 164 44.34 5.10 -10.77
N GLU A 165 44.47 5.20 -9.45
CA GLU A 165 45.76 5.38 -8.78
C GLU A 165 46.72 4.22 -9.10
N ARG A 166 46.22 2.98 -9.05
CA ARG A 166 47.01 1.79 -9.39
C ARG A 166 47.48 1.79 -10.85
N ILE A 167 46.63 2.25 -11.78
CA ILE A 167 46.99 2.39 -13.20
C ILE A 167 48.13 3.43 -13.33
N GLN A 168 47.98 4.60 -12.70
CA GLN A 168 49.01 5.65 -12.73
C GLN A 168 50.35 5.15 -12.17
N GLU A 169 50.35 4.42 -11.04
CA GLU A 169 51.56 3.82 -10.48
C GLU A 169 52.22 2.83 -11.46
N LEU A 170 51.43 2.00 -12.14
CA LEU A 170 51.95 1.04 -13.12
C LEU A 170 52.51 1.72 -14.36
N GLU A 171 51.85 2.79 -14.83
CA GLU A 171 52.33 3.62 -15.94
C GLU A 171 53.67 4.30 -15.57
N ASP A 172 53.79 4.85 -14.37
CA ASP A 172 55.02 5.45 -13.85
C ASP A 172 56.16 4.43 -13.72
N LEU A 173 55.86 3.23 -13.24
CA LEU A 173 56.83 2.14 -13.15
C LEU A 173 57.29 1.70 -14.55
N LEU A 174 56.36 1.57 -15.51
CA LEU A 174 56.69 1.23 -16.88
C LEU A 174 57.54 2.32 -17.55
N ALA A 175 57.23 3.60 -17.31
CA ALA A 175 58.03 4.72 -17.80
C ALA A 175 59.46 4.68 -17.24
N LYS A 176 59.62 4.45 -15.93
CA LYS A 176 60.93 4.28 -15.29
C LYS A 176 61.71 3.10 -15.87
N GLU A 177 61.07 1.97 -16.10
CA GLU A 177 61.72 0.79 -16.69
C GLU A 177 62.17 1.04 -18.14
N ARG A 178 61.36 1.74 -18.93
CA ARG A 178 61.70 2.17 -20.29
C ARG A 178 62.90 3.12 -20.29
N ASP A 179 62.93 4.11 -19.39
CA ASP A 179 64.05 5.04 -19.26
C ASP A 179 65.32 4.34 -18.80
N ASN A 180 65.21 3.41 -17.84
CA ASN A 180 66.33 2.59 -17.38
C ASN A 180 66.90 1.74 -18.53
N SER A 181 66.03 1.05 -19.27
CA SER A 181 66.41 0.26 -20.45
C SER A 181 67.08 1.11 -21.52
N ARG A 182 66.57 2.33 -21.79
CA ARG A 182 67.17 3.27 -22.74
C ARG A 182 68.56 3.71 -22.29
N ARG A 183 68.75 4.02 -21.01
CA ARG A 183 70.07 4.37 -20.44
C ARG A 183 71.05 3.22 -20.60
N MET A 184 70.66 2.01 -20.22
CA MET A 184 71.48 0.81 -20.39
C MET A 184 71.87 0.57 -21.85
N LEU A 185 70.93 0.77 -22.79
CA LEU A 185 71.21 0.66 -24.22
C LEU A 185 72.24 1.70 -24.67
N SER A 186 72.06 2.97 -24.27
CA SER A 186 73.00 4.05 -24.58
C SER A 186 74.40 3.79 -24.00
N ASP A 187 74.49 3.26 -22.78
CA ASP A 187 75.77 2.90 -22.17
C ASP A 187 76.46 1.78 -22.95
N LYS A 188 75.71 0.76 -23.40
CA LYS A 188 76.25 -0.31 -24.24
C LYS A 188 76.64 0.17 -25.63
N GLU A 189 75.89 1.08 -26.24
CA GLU A 189 76.27 1.70 -27.50
C GLU A 189 77.58 2.49 -27.37
N ARG A 190 77.76 3.21 -26.26
CA ARG A 190 79.01 3.92 -25.94
C ARG A 190 80.18 2.95 -25.75
N GLU A 191 80.01 1.91 -24.93
CA GLU A 191 81.04 0.86 -24.76
C GLU A 191 81.42 0.22 -26.11
N MET A 192 80.43 -0.06 -26.97
CA MET A 192 80.68 -0.61 -28.31
C MET A 192 81.42 0.37 -29.23
N ALA A 193 81.14 1.66 -29.14
CA ALA A 193 81.87 2.69 -29.88
C ALA A 193 83.32 2.79 -29.40
N GLU A 194 83.55 2.82 -28.08
CA GLU A 194 84.89 2.85 -27.48
C GLU A 194 85.73 1.64 -27.90
N ILE A 195 85.16 0.43 -27.90
CA ILE A 195 85.86 -0.78 -28.37
C ILE A 195 86.17 -0.72 -29.87
N ARG A 196 85.28 -0.19 -30.70
CA ARG A 196 85.54 -0.01 -32.14
C ARG A 196 86.67 0.98 -32.38
N ASP A 197 86.70 2.08 -31.63
CA ASP A 197 87.76 3.08 -31.73
C ASP A 197 89.11 2.50 -31.29
N GLN A 198 89.14 1.76 -30.18
CA GLN A 198 90.34 1.03 -29.74
C GLN A 198 90.81 0.01 -30.78
N MET A 199 89.89 -0.73 -31.40
CA MET A 199 90.24 -1.68 -32.46
C MET A 199 90.81 -0.97 -33.69
N GLN A 200 90.25 0.18 -34.07
CA GLN A 200 90.76 0.98 -35.17
C GLN A 200 92.15 1.56 -34.86
N GLN A 201 92.39 2.02 -33.63
CA GLN A 201 93.71 2.46 -33.18
C GLN A 201 94.73 1.31 -33.28
N GLN A 202 94.39 0.12 -32.79
CA GLN A 202 95.26 -1.06 -32.90
C GLN A 202 95.57 -1.45 -34.35
N LEU A 203 94.61 -1.32 -35.27
CA LEU A 203 94.84 -1.55 -36.69
C LEU A 203 95.82 -0.52 -37.28
N ASN A 204 95.64 0.77 -36.95
CA ASN A 204 96.53 1.83 -37.41
C ASN A 204 97.96 1.65 -36.87
N ASP A 205 98.10 1.27 -35.60
CA ASP A 205 99.41 0.98 -34.98
C ASP A 205 100.07 -0.24 -35.64
N TYR A 206 99.28 -1.27 -35.98
CA TYR A 206 99.77 -2.44 -36.71
C TYR A 206 100.23 -2.10 -38.13
N GLU A 207 99.48 -1.25 -38.86
CA GLU A 207 99.88 -0.76 -40.18
C GLU A 207 101.19 0.03 -40.13
N GLN A 208 101.33 0.94 -39.16
CA GLN A 208 102.58 1.68 -38.96
C GLN A 208 103.76 0.74 -38.64
N LEU A 209 103.54 -0.26 -37.79
CA LEU A 209 104.57 -1.24 -37.46
C LEU A 209 104.93 -2.11 -38.68
N LEU A 210 103.96 -2.44 -39.52
CA LEU A 210 104.18 -3.15 -40.77
C LEU A 210 105.01 -2.31 -41.74
N ASP A 211 104.73 -1.02 -41.87
CA ASP A 211 105.50 -0.09 -42.71
C ASP A 211 106.96 0.00 -42.25
N VAL A 212 107.20 0.13 -40.93
CA VAL A 212 108.55 0.09 -40.35
C VAL A 212 109.22 -1.25 -40.66
N LYS A 213 108.51 -2.37 -40.53
CA LYS A 213 109.04 -3.70 -40.85
C LYS A 213 109.45 -3.80 -42.32
N LEU A 214 108.62 -3.29 -43.23
CA LEU A 214 108.93 -3.28 -44.67
C LEU A 214 110.15 -2.40 -44.97
N ALA A 215 110.28 -1.24 -44.32
CA ALA A 215 111.46 -0.38 -44.44
C ALA A 215 112.73 -1.12 -43.96
N LEU A 216 112.67 -1.79 -42.82
CA LEU A 216 113.77 -2.60 -42.29
C LEU A 216 114.12 -3.78 -43.22
N ASP A 217 113.14 -4.47 -43.80
CA ASP A 217 113.40 -5.53 -44.79
C ASP A 217 114.12 -4.98 -46.03
N MET A 218 113.75 -3.78 -46.48
CA MET A 218 114.41 -3.09 -47.59
C MET A 218 115.85 -2.73 -47.23
N GLU A 219 116.09 -2.20 -46.04
CA GLU A 219 117.44 -1.91 -45.51
C GLU A 219 118.28 -3.19 -45.43
N ILE A 220 117.76 -4.27 -44.85
CA ILE A 220 118.44 -5.58 -44.79
C ILE A 220 118.77 -6.09 -46.19
N SER A 221 117.84 -5.96 -47.14
CA SER A 221 118.07 -6.36 -48.53
C SER A 221 119.14 -5.51 -49.20
N ALA A 222 119.20 -4.21 -48.90
CA ALA A 222 120.25 -3.32 -49.39
C ALA A 222 121.62 -3.67 -48.77
N TYR A 223 121.67 -3.92 -47.45
CA TYR A 223 122.89 -4.38 -46.77
C TYR A 223 123.38 -5.73 -47.31
N ARG A 224 122.47 -6.68 -47.59
CA ARG A 224 122.82 -7.95 -48.23
C ARG A 224 123.44 -7.75 -49.62
N LYS A 225 122.85 -6.90 -50.47
CA LYS A 225 123.42 -6.57 -51.79
C LYS A 225 124.78 -5.90 -51.71
N LEU A 226 125.00 -5.01 -50.74
CA LEU A 226 126.30 -4.37 -50.53
C LEU A 226 127.35 -5.39 -50.07
N LEU A 227 126.98 -6.32 -49.19
CA LEU A 227 127.84 -7.44 -48.79
C LEU A 227 128.16 -8.35 -49.98
N GLU A 228 127.18 -8.73 -50.80
CA GLU A 228 127.37 -9.53 -52.01
C GLU A 228 128.35 -8.84 -52.97
N GLY A 229 128.23 -7.51 -53.16
CA GLY A 229 129.17 -6.73 -53.97
C GLY A 229 130.59 -6.61 -53.37
N GLU A 230 130.71 -6.58 -52.03
CA GLU A 230 132.00 -6.67 -51.33
C GLU A 230 132.62 -8.06 -51.46
N GLU A 231 131.83 -9.13 -51.32
CA GLU A 231 132.23 -10.53 -51.47
C GLU A 231 132.75 -10.81 -52.89
N GLU A 232 132.08 -10.29 -53.92
CA GLU A 232 132.55 -10.33 -55.32
C GLU A 232 133.89 -9.59 -55.50
N ARG A 233 134.07 -8.42 -54.88
CA ARG A 233 135.32 -7.62 -54.97
C ARG A 233 136.49 -8.29 -54.24
N LEU A 234 136.22 -8.96 -53.12
CA LEU A 234 137.20 -9.65 -52.29
C LEU A 234 137.50 -11.09 -52.75
N LYS A 235 136.86 -11.57 -53.84
CA LYS A 235 136.93 -12.97 -54.34
C LYS A 235 136.64 -14.00 -53.24
N LEU A 236 135.76 -13.65 -52.31
CA LEU A 236 135.27 -14.58 -51.30
C LEU A 236 134.21 -15.43 -52.02
N SER A 237 134.53 -16.71 -52.26
CA SER A 237 133.60 -17.66 -52.86
C SER A 237 132.27 -17.63 -52.10
N PRO A 238 131.10 -17.57 -52.78
CA PRO A 238 129.82 -17.52 -52.09
C PRO A 238 129.66 -18.79 -51.24
N SER A 239 129.65 -18.61 -49.93
CA SER A 239 129.32 -19.66 -48.97
C SER A 239 127.81 -19.96 -49.10
N PRO A 240 127.39 -21.25 -49.11
CA PRO A 240 126.00 -21.59 -49.41
C PRO A 240 125.05 -20.99 -48.37
N SER A 241 124.15 -20.13 -48.84
CA SER A 241 123.02 -19.64 -48.06
C SER A 241 122.21 -20.83 -47.54
N SER A 242 122.27 -21.06 -46.23
CA SER A 242 121.47 -22.07 -45.56
C SER A 242 120.00 -21.65 -45.65
N ARG A 243 119.30 -22.28 -46.59
CA ARG A 243 117.85 -22.27 -46.70
C ARG A 243 117.28 -22.82 -45.38
N VAL A 244 116.98 -21.95 -44.43
CA VAL A 244 116.23 -22.33 -43.24
C VAL A 244 114.79 -22.56 -43.68
N THR A 245 114.45 -23.83 -43.73
CA THR A 245 113.13 -24.40 -43.92
C THR A 245 112.15 -23.87 -42.88
N VAL A 246 111.00 -23.40 -43.37
CA VAL A 246 109.82 -23.03 -42.61
C VAL A 246 109.32 -24.22 -41.77
N SER A 247 109.30 -24.08 -40.44
CA SER A 247 108.51 -24.95 -39.57
C SER A 247 107.11 -24.36 -39.38
N ARG A 248 106.17 -24.91 -40.14
CA ARG A 248 104.74 -24.75 -39.99
C ARG A 248 104.32 -25.25 -38.60
N ALA A 249 103.93 -24.35 -37.70
CA ALA A 249 103.11 -24.72 -36.55
C ALA A 249 101.66 -24.81 -37.02
N SER A 250 101.17 -26.03 -37.23
CA SER A 250 99.77 -26.34 -37.48
C SER A 250 98.93 -26.05 -36.23
N SER A 251 98.42 -24.83 -36.12
CA SER A 251 97.28 -24.51 -35.24
C SER A 251 95.99 -25.01 -35.89
N SER A 252 95.58 -26.24 -35.56
CA SER A 252 94.23 -26.74 -35.83
C SER A 252 93.24 -26.19 -34.79
N ARG A 253 92.92 -24.90 -34.87
CA ARG A 253 91.68 -24.37 -34.25
C ARG A 253 90.63 -24.27 -35.34
N SER A 254 89.84 -25.35 -35.45
CA SER A 254 88.64 -25.43 -36.28
C SER A 254 87.65 -24.34 -35.84
N VAL A 255 87.61 -23.23 -36.57
CA VAL A 255 86.54 -22.24 -36.49
C VAL A 255 85.36 -22.82 -37.26
N ARG A 256 84.42 -23.42 -36.53
CA ARG A 256 83.07 -23.71 -37.05
C ARG A 256 82.42 -22.38 -37.43
N THR A 257 82.37 -22.08 -38.72
CA THR A 257 81.41 -21.11 -39.25
C THR A 257 80.03 -21.73 -39.13
N THR A 258 79.28 -21.37 -38.08
CA THR A 258 77.83 -21.53 -38.07
C THR A 258 77.26 -20.54 -39.07
N ARG A 259 77.15 -20.97 -40.33
CA ARG A 259 76.31 -20.32 -41.33
C ARG A 259 74.86 -20.55 -40.92
N GLY A 260 74.42 -19.79 -39.92
CA GLY A 260 73.00 -19.59 -39.64
C GLY A 260 72.39 -18.91 -40.85
N LYS A 261 71.77 -19.70 -41.73
CA LYS A 261 70.76 -19.20 -42.66
C LYS A 261 69.63 -18.65 -41.81
N ARG A 262 69.71 -17.34 -41.54
CA ARG A 262 68.60 -16.53 -41.08
C ARG A 262 67.42 -16.78 -42.03
N LYS A 263 66.36 -17.28 -41.42
CA LYS A 263 64.96 -17.22 -41.83
C LYS A 263 64.70 -15.85 -42.44
N ARG A 264 64.56 -15.78 -43.77
CA ARG A 264 63.94 -14.64 -44.44
C ARG A 264 62.45 -14.81 -44.21
N VAL A 265 61.95 -14.16 -43.16
CA VAL A 265 60.51 -13.93 -43.00
C VAL A 265 60.21 -12.76 -43.93
N ASP A 266 59.48 -13.02 -45.00
CA ASP A 266 58.80 -11.98 -45.74
C ASP A 266 57.87 -11.27 -44.76
N VAL A 267 58.04 -9.96 -44.61
CA VAL A 267 57.04 -9.12 -43.99
C VAL A 267 56.02 -8.86 -45.10
N GLU A 268 55.12 -9.82 -45.30
CA GLU A 268 53.81 -9.49 -45.82
C GLU A 268 53.09 -8.69 -44.72
N GLU A 269 52.80 -7.43 -45.03
CA GLU A 269 51.73 -6.66 -44.41
C GLU A 269 50.40 -7.39 -44.68
N SER A 270 50.20 -8.50 -43.98
CA SER A 270 48.88 -9.09 -43.79
C SER A 270 48.43 -8.59 -42.44
N GLU A 271 47.51 -7.62 -42.46
CA GLU A 271 46.66 -7.34 -41.31
C GLU A 271 46.11 -8.68 -40.82
N ALA A 272 46.60 -9.12 -39.67
CA ALA A 272 46.02 -10.24 -38.94
C ALA A 272 44.67 -9.75 -38.40
N SER A 273 43.68 -9.65 -39.28
CA SER A 273 42.29 -9.83 -38.88
C SER A 273 42.22 -11.26 -38.36
N SER A 274 42.36 -11.41 -37.05
CA SER A 274 42.01 -12.61 -36.34
C SER A 274 40.54 -12.89 -36.65
N SER A 275 40.25 -13.65 -37.70
CA SER A 275 38.90 -14.11 -37.99
C SER A 275 38.56 -15.18 -36.98
N VAL A 276 38.23 -14.74 -35.76
CA VAL A 276 37.56 -15.53 -34.75
C VAL A 276 36.20 -15.89 -35.32
N SER A 277 36.10 -17.09 -35.89
CA SER A 277 34.83 -17.64 -36.36
C SER A 277 34.05 -18.14 -35.15
N ILE A 278 33.12 -17.33 -34.66
CA ILE A 278 32.26 -17.69 -33.53
C ILE A 278 31.11 -18.53 -34.08
N SER A 279 31.13 -19.83 -33.78
CA SER A 279 30.04 -20.75 -34.08
C SER A 279 29.06 -20.80 -32.90
N HIS A 280 27.82 -20.36 -33.11
CA HIS A 280 26.76 -20.46 -32.10
C HIS A 280 25.84 -21.65 -32.42
N SER A 281 25.56 -22.49 -31.43
CA SER A 281 24.54 -23.54 -31.50
C SER A 281 23.48 -23.28 -30.44
N ALA A 282 22.23 -23.09 -30.86
CA ALA A 282 21.10 -22.91 -29.96
C ALA A 282 20.21 -24.16 -29.96
N SER A 283 19.82 -24.63 -28.78
CA SER A 283 18.79 -25.65 -28.58
C SER A 283 17.82 -25.18 -27.51
N ALA A 284 16.54 -25.51 -27.68
CA ALA A 284 15.48 -25.10 -26.77
C ALA A 284 14.56 -26.29 -26.49
N THR A 285 14.14 -26.42 -25.23
CA THR A 285 13.25 -27.50 -24.76
C THR A 285 11.80 -26.99 -24.61
N GLY A 286 11.38 -26.06 -25.48
CA GLY A 286 10.05 -25.43 -25.38
C GLY A 286 9.73 -24.49 -26.54
N ASN A 287 8.66 -23.70 -26.36
CA ASN A 287 8.06 -22.85 -27.39
C ASN A 287 8.89 -21.61 -27.76
N VAL A 288 9.96 -21.32 -27.03
CA VAL A 288 10.83 -20.15 -27.24
C VAL A 288 12.25 -20.62 -27.46
N CYS A 289 12.87 -20.21 -28.56
CA CYS A 289 14.26 -20.50 -28.88
C CYS A 289 15.10 -19.23 -29.04
N ILE A 290 16.42 -19.39 -28.95
CA ILE A 290 17.37 -18.33 -29.27
C ILE A 290 17.52 -18.32 -30.79
N GLU A 291 17.10 -17.24 -31.44
CA GLU A 291 17.18 -17.09 -32.90
C GLU A 291 18.55 -16.53 -33.30
N GLU A 292 19.11 -15.61 -32.51
CA GLU A 292 20.39 -14.98 -32.81
C GLU A 292 21.10 -14.50 -31.55
N ILE A 293 22.43 -14.59 -31.57
CA ILE A 293 23.32 -14.03 -30.56
C ILE A 293 24.26 -13.08 -31.30
N ASP A 294 24.32 -11.84 -30.85
CA ASP A 294 25.25 -10.87 -31.41
C ASP A 294 26.70 -11.29 -31.12
N VAL A 295 27.56 -11.19 -32.13
CA VAL A 295 28.95 -11.66 -32.08
C VAL A 295 29.79 -10.82 -31.11
N ASP A 296 29.43 -9.55 -30.94
CA ASP A 296 30.02 -8.63 -29.96
C ASP A 296 29.37 -8.78 -28.57
N GLY A 297 28.36 -9.65 -28.42
CA GLY A 297 27.65 -9.89 -27.16
C GLY A 297 26.84 -8.71 -26.66
N LYS A 298 26.37 -7.82 -27.56
CA LYS A 298 25.55 -6.66 -27.20
C LYS A 298 24.07 -6.99 -27.05
N PHE A 299 23.59 -8.06 -27.67
CA PHE A 299 22.20 -8.48 -27.52
C PHE A 299 21.99 -9.97 -27.81
N ILE A 300 20.85 -10.48 -27.34
CA ILE A 300 20.32 -11.82 -27.64
C ILE A 300 18.90 -11.66 -28.19
N ARG A 301 18.59 -12.34 -29.28
CA ARG A 301 17.27 -12.38 -29.90
C ARG A 301 16.58 -13.71 -29.60
N LEU A 302 15.43 -13.67 -28.94
CA LEU A 302 14.56 -14.82 -28.74
C LEU A 302 13.40 -14.79 -29.73
N LYS A 303 12.90 -15.98 -30.09
CA LYS A 303 11.73 -16.16 -30.95
C LYS A 303 10.76 -17.15 -30.34
N ASN A 304 9.48 -16.82 -30.35
CA ASN A 304 8.42 -17.79 -30.11
C ASN A 304 8.19 -18.57 -31.41
N THR A 305 8.54 -19.86 -31.40
CA THR A 305 8.37 -20.78 -32.54
C THR A 305 7.03 -21.50 -32.54
N SER A 306 6.19 -21.26 -31.54
CA SER A 306 4.84 -21.83 -31.46
C SER A 306 3.78 -20.93 -32.11
N GLU A 307 2.63 -21.53 -32.39
CA GLU A 307 1.43 -20.83 -32.89
C GLU A 307 0.61 -20.15 -31.78
N GLN A 308 1.05 -20.26 -30.51
CA GLN A 308 0.35 -19.70 -29.35
C GLN A 308 1.17 -18.59 -28.70
N ASP A 309 0.49 -17.62 -28.09
CA ASP A 309 1.12 -16.58 -27.30
C ASP A 309 1.77 -17.18 -26.05
N GLN A 310 3.06 -16.87 -25.84
CA GLN A 310 3.82 -17.39 -24.71
C GLN A 310 3.94 -16.33 -23.61
N PRO A 311 3.27 -16.49 -22.47
CA PRO A 311 3.52 -15.64 -21.31
C PRO A 311 4.92 -15.91 -20.77
N MET A 312 5.71 -14.85 -20.63
CA MET A 312 7.09 -14.89 -20.10
C MET A 312 7.17 -14.22 -18.72
N GLY A 313 6.03 -13.96 -18.07
CA GLY A 313 6.00 -13.39 -16.74
C GLY A 313 6.79 -14.24 -15.76
N GLY A 314 7.78 -13.64 -15.09
CA GLY A 314 8.65 -14.34 -14.14
C GLY A 314 9.80 -15.12 -14.78
N TRP A 315 9.94 -15.12 -16.11
CA TRP A 315 11.11 -15.69 -16.77
C TRP A 315 12.34 -14.81 -16.55
N GLU A 316 13.49 -15.44 -16.42
CA GLU A 316 14.79 -14.78 -16.24
C GLU A 316 15.78 -15.31 -17.27
N MET A 317 16.38 -14.39 -18.03
CA MET A 317 17.50 -14.68 -18.90
C MET A 317 18.79 -14.46 -18.10
N ILE A 318 19.68 -15.45 -18.09
CA ILE A 318 20.95 -15.36 -17.35
C ILE A 318 22.10 -15.53 -18.33
N ARG A 319 22.91 -14.48 -18.49
CA ARG A 319 24.17 -14.51 -19.22
C ARG A 319 25.30 -14.83 -18.24
N LYS A 320 26.01 -15.95 -18.46
CA LYS A 320 27.19 -16.33 -17.67
C LYS A 320 28.46 -16.23 -18.53
N ILE A 321 29.46 -15.50 -18.06
CA ILE A 321 30.80 -15.41 -18.66
C ILE A 321 31.81 -15.76 -17.57
N GLY A 322 32.44 -16.93 -17.66
CA GLY A 322 33.27 -17.46 -16.57
C GLY A 322 32.47 -17.55 -15.27
N ASP A 323 32.96 -16.88 -14.22
CA ASP A 323 32.32 -16.83 -12.90
C ASP A 323 31.32 -15.66 -12.74
N THR A 324 31.18 -14.79 -13.74
CA THR A 324 30.27 -13.63 -13.66
C THR A 324 28.94 -13.94 -14.34
N SER A 325 27.83 -13.66 -13.66
CA SER A 325 26.47 -13.80 -14.22
C SER A 325 25.69 -12.49 -14.18
N VAL A 326 25.10 -12.12 -15.31
CA VAL A 326 24.16 -10.99 -15.43
C VAL A 326 22.79 -11.57 -15.74
N SER A 327 21.73 -11.06 -15.11
CA SER A 327 20.38 -11.52 -15.37
C SER A 327 19.42 -10.41 -15.79
N TYR A 328 18.50 -10.77 -16.68
CA TYR A 328 17.42 -9.92 -17.16
C TYR A 328 16.09 -10.60 -16.89
N LYS A 329 15.20 -9.92 -16.17
CA LYS A 329 13.89 -10.44 -15.78
C LYS A 329 12.78 -9.83 -16.62
N TYR A 330 11.93 -10.68 -17.20
CA TYR A 330 10.76 -10.23 -17.91
C TYR A 330 9.69 -9.76 -16.92
N THR A 331 9.04 -8.63 -17.24
CA THR A 331 7.94 -8.10 -16.42
C THR A 331 6.80 -9.12 -16.31
N SER A 332 6.08 -9.12 -15.19
CA SER A 332 5.03 -10.10 -14.90
C SER A 332 3.90 -10.17 -15.93
N ARG A 333 3.71 -9.11 -16.72
CA ARG A 333 2.70 -9.02 -17.79
C ARG A 333 3.24 -9.22 -19.20
N TYR A 334 4.53 -9.56 -19.34
CA TYR A 334 5.14 -9.71 -20.66
C TYR A 334 4.65 -10.99 -21.35
N VAL A 335 4.13 -10.85 -22.55
CA VAL A 335 3.67 -11.95 -23.41
C VAL A 335 4.36 -11.82 -24.76
N LEU A 336 5.06 -12.88 -25.17
CA LEU A 336 5.69 -12.97 -26.49
C LEU A 336 4.70 -13.63 -27.45
N LYS A 337 4.17 -12.86 -28.41
CA LYS A 337 3.14 -13.38 -29.32
C LYS A 337 3.66 -14.51 -30.20
N ALA A 338 2.75 -15.32 -30.72
CA ALA A 338 3.07 -16.38 -31.69
C ALA A 338 3.90 -15.83 -32.87
N GLY A 339 5.03 -16.48 -33.17
CA GLY A 339 5.96 -16.07 -34.24
C GLY A 339 6.75 -14.77 -33.98
N GLN A 340 6.52 -14.08 -32.87
CA GLN A 340 7.18 -12.81 -32.56
C GLN A 340 8.59 -13.04 -32.00
N THR A 341 9.46 -12.06 -32.25
CA THR A 341 10.83 -12.00 -31.72
C THR A 341 10.97 -10.90 -30.68
N VAL A 342 11.85 -11.10 -29.72
CA VAL A 342 12.23 -10.10 -28.71
C VAL A 342 13.74 -10.02 -28.63
N THR A 343 14.27 -8.80 -28.59
CA THR A 343 15.71 -8.54 -28.44
C THR A 343 15.97 -8.03 -27.02
N VAL A 344 16.93 -8.64 -26.34
CA VAL A 344 17.39 -8.23 -25.01
C VAL A 344 18.85 -7.79 -25.14
N SER A 345 19.12 -6.52 -24.84
CA SER A 345 20.44 -5.89 -24.89
C SER A 345 21.13 -5.92 -23.53
#